data_AF-A0A955L700-F1
#
_entry.id   AF-A0A955L700-F1
#
_cell.length_a   1.000
_cell.length_b   1.000
_cell.length_c   1.000
_cell.angle_alpha   90.00
_cell.angle_beta   90.00
_cell.angle_gamma   90.00
#
_symmetry.space_group_name_H-M   'P 1'
#
loop_
_entity.id
_entity.type
_entity.pdbx_description
1 polymer ?
#
loop_
_entity_poly.entity_id
_entity_poly.type
_entity_poly.pdbx_seq_one_letter_code
_entity_poly.pdbx_strand_id
1 'polypeptide(L)'
;MRRINISAITTLLMSNLIPILGVIYADWSVFTIMLLYWIESAVIGLLNIPKIYLANNPPPGSMEINGRPVEHVTNRHVIPFFIVHYGIFMAVHLGFVFALFDSSGFKASWVELSIISFLFSHTQSYIKNYVGNKEY
;
A
#
# COMPACT_ATOMS: atom_id res chain seq x y z
N MET A 1 -6.73 2.67 24.57
CA MET A 1 -5.43 2.01 24.31
C MET A 1 -5.59 1.05 23.13
N ARG A 2 -4.90 1.31 22.01
CA ARG A 2 -4.97 0.47 20.80
C ARG A 2 -4.30 -0.88 21.12
N ARG A 3 -5.04 -1.99 21.07
CA ARG A 3 -4.48 -3.33 21.35
C ARG A 3 -3.48 -3.68 20.25
N ILE A 4 -2.26 -4.03 20.63
CA ILE A 4 -1.23 -4.48 19.69
C ILE A 4 -1.69 -5.81 19.08
N ASN A 5 -1.90 -5.83 17.77
CA ASN A 5 -2.31 -7.04 17.05
C ASN A 5 -1.05 -7.85 16.71
N ILE A 6 -0.63 -8.71 17.65
CA ILE A 6 0.59 -9.54 17.53
C ILE A 6 0.60 -10.33 16.22
N SER A 7 -0.56 -10.85 15.79
CA SER A 7 -0.68 -11.59 14.53
C SER A 7 -0.36 -10.72 13.31
N ALA A 8 -0.75 -9.44 13.30
CA ALA A 8 -0.40 -8.54 12.20
C ALA A 8 1.11 -8.23 12.17
N ILE A 9 1.73 -8.07 13.34
CA ILE A 9 3.18 -7.85 13.45
C ILE A 9 3.94 -9.09 12.96
N THR A 10 3.53 -10.28 13.39
CA THR A 10 4.17 -11.53 12.95
C THR A 10 4.06 -11.70 11.44
N THR A 11 2.88 -11.47 10.86
CA THR A 11 2.71 -11.55 9.40
C THR A 11 3.59 -10.54 8.66
N LEU A 12 3.72 -9.30 9.18
CA LEU A 12 4.59 -8.28 8.60
C LEU A 12 6.08 -8.67 8.66
N LEU A 13 6.55 -9.19 9.80
CA LEU A 13 7.93 -9.64 9.95
C LEU A 13 8.23 -10.81 9.00
N MET A 14 7.32 -11.77 8.91
CA MET A 14 7.46 -12.93 8.03
C MET A 14 7.46 -12.56 6.56
N SER A 15 6.64 -11.59 6.14
CA SER A 15 6.65 -11.14 4.75
C SER A 15 7.97 -10.45 4.40
N ASN A 16 8.51 -9.63 5.30
CA ASN A 16 9.78 -8.92 5.09
C ASN A 16 11.04 -9.82 5.16
N LEU A 17 10.93 -11.01 5.76
CA LEU A 17 12.00 -12.02 5.71
C LEU A 17 12.24 -12.54 4.28
N ILE A 18 11.21 -12.56 3.42
CA ILE A 18 11.34 -13.13 2.07
C ILE A 18 12.30 -12.30 1.18
N PRO A 19 12.21 -10.95 1.11
CA PRO A 19 13.22 -10.15 0.43
C PRO A 19 14.65 -10.39 0.93
N ILE A 20 14.84 -10.54 2.25
CA ILE A 20 16.16 -10.81 2.84
C ILE A 20 16.69 -12.15 2.34
N LEU A 21 15.85 -13.19 2.36
CA LEU A 21 16.21 -14.51 1.84
C LEU A 21 16.47 -14.47 0.33
N GLY A 22 15.70 -13.67 -0.42
CA GLY A 22 15.90 -13.48 -1.86
C GLY A 22 17.26 -12.83 -2.18
N VAL A 23 17.73 -11.89 -1.37
CA VAL A 23 19.10 -11.34 -1.51
C VAL A 23 20.15 -12.40 -1.22
N ILE A 24 20.02 -13.15 -0.11
CA ILE A 24 21.05 -14.10 0.35
C ILE A 24 21.15 -15.35 -0.53
N TYR A 25 20.01 -15.89 -0.98
CA TYR A 25 19.94 -17.19 -1.65
C TYR A 25 19.60 -17.12 -3.14
N ALA A 26 18.98 -16.03 -3.60
CA ALA A 26 18.59 -15.85 -5.00
C ALA A 26 19.34 -14.68 -5.68
N ASP A 27 20.35 -14.12 -5.01
CA ASP A 27 21.16 -12.98 -5.47
C ASP A 27 20.32 -11.83 -6.01
N TRP A 28 19.23 -11.49 -5.34
CA TRP A 28 18.39 -10.39 -5.78
C TRP A 28 19.17 -9.07 -5.77
N SER A 29 19.17 -8.41 -6.93
CA SER A 29 19.71 -7.07 -7.07
C SER A 29 18.84 -6.05 -6.33
N VAL A 30 19.42 -4.90 -6.02
CA VAL A 30 18.68 -3.77 -5.43
C VAL A 30 17.49 -3.38 -6.32
N PHE A 31 17.63 -3.47 -7.65
CA PHE A 31 16.53 -3.25 -8.58
C PHE A 31 15.34 -4.19 -8.30
N THR A 32 15.58 -5.50 -8.14
CA THR A 32 14.52 -6.47 -7.83
C THR A 32 13.78 -6.11 -6.54
N ILE A 33 14.52 -5.71 -5.50
CA ILE A 33 13.95 -5.31 -4.21
C ILE A 33 13.09 -4.05 -4.34
N MET A 34 13.61 -3.02 -5.02
CA MET A 34 12.90 -1.76 -5.23
C MET A 34 11.63 -1.97 -6.07
N LEU A 35 11.70 -2.84 -7.09
CA LEU A 35 10.54 -3.19 -7.90
C LEU A 35 9.47 -3.95 -7.08
N LEU A 36 9.89 -4.85 -6.18
CA LEU A 36 8.98 -5.54 -5.27
C LEU A 36 8.26 -4.58 -4.32
N TYR A 37 8.96 -3.61 -3.73
CA TYR A 37 8.33 -2.59 -2.88
C TYR A 37 7.45 -1.63 -3.67
N TRP A 38 7.78 -1.37 -4.93
CA TRP A 38 6.91 -0.63 -5.83
C TRP A 38 5.60 -1.41 -6.08
N ILE A 39 5.67 -2.72 -6.36
CA ILE A 39 4.48 -3.58 -6.50
C ILE A 39 3.66 -3.60 -5.20
N GLU A 40 4.31 -3.73 -4.04
CA GLU A 40 3.65 -3.70 -2.74
C GLU A 40 2.88 -2.40 -2.53
N SER A 41 3.48 -1.27 -2.88
CA SER A 41 2.83 0.04 -2.85
C SER A 41 1.59 0.05 -3.75
N ALA A 42 1.70 -0.46 -4.98
CA ALA A 42 0.56 -0.55 -5.90
C ALA A 42 -0.61 -1.35 -5.29
N VAL A 43 -0.33 -2.48 -4.64
CA VAL A 43 -1.33 -3.29 -3.93
C VAL A 43 -2.01 -2.49 -2.81
N ILE A 44 -1.23 -1.79 -2.00
CA ILE A 44 -1.75 -0.95 -0.90
C ILE A 44 -2.66 0.15 -1.46
N GLY A 45 -2.24 0.81 -2.56
CA GLY A 45 -3.04 1.81 -3.26
C GLY A 45 -4.38 1.26 -3.74
N LEU A 46 -4.38 0.08 -4.36
CA LEU A 46 -5.62 -0.60 -4.82
C LEU A 46 -6.56 -0.93 -3.67
N LEU A 47 -6.03 -1.44 -2.55
CA LEU A 47 -6.81 -1.72 -1.35
C LEU A 47 -7.32 -0.46 -0.65
N ASN A 48 -6.75 0.71 -0.94
CA ASN A 48 -7.20 1.97 -0.36
C ASN A 48 -8.46 2.53 -1.04
N ILE A 49 -8.69 2.20 -2.31
CA ILE A 49 -9.89 2.61 -3.05
C ILE A 49 -11.19 2.15 -2.36
N PRO A 50 -11.39 0.85 -2.01
CA PRO A 50 -12.58 0.42 -1.31
C PRO A 50 -12.67 0.99 0.11
N LYS A 51 -11.54 1.33 0.77
CA LYS A 51 -11.59 2.05 2.06
C LYS A 51 -12.22 3.42 1.91
N ILE A 52 -11.73 4.22 0.96
CA ILE A 52 -12.28 5.55 0.69
C ILE A 52 -13.75 5.44 0.29
N TYR A 53 -14.14 4.42 -0.49
CA TYR A 53 -15.54 4.21 -0.86
C TYR A 53 -16.44 3.94 0.35
N LEU A 54 -15.99 3.09 1.28
CA LEU A 54 -16.76 2.69 2.46
C LEU A 54 -16.72 3.71 3.61
N ALA A 55 -15.75 4.62 3.61
CA ALA A 55 -15.57 5.60 4.68
C ALA A 55 -16.82 6.48 4.85
N ASN A 56 -17.29 6.64 6.08
CA ASN A 56 -18.37 7.55 6.41
C ASN A 56 -17.94 9.00 6.13
N ASN A 57 -18.80 9.77 5.47
CA ASN A 57 -18.52 11.20 5.28
C ASN A 57 -18.47 11.87 6.67
N PRO A 58 -17.47 12.74 6.93
CA PRO A 58 -17.40 13.46 8.18
C PRO A 58 -18.66 14.32 8.37
N PRO A 59 -19.09 14.57 9.63
CA PRO A 59 -20.29 15.36 9.90
C PRO A 59 -20.24 16.76 9.26
N PRO A 60 -21.39 17.32 8.84
CA PRO A 60 -21.46 18.71 8.37
C PRO A 60 -20.78 19.67 9.35
N GLY A 61 -19.87 20.51 8.85
CA GLY A 61 -19.18 21.53 9.67
C GLY A 61 -17.98 21.00 10.47
N SER A 62 -17.53 19.76 10.27
CA SER A 62 -16.30 19.25 10.91
C SER A 62 -15.01 19.95 10.42
N MET A 63 -15.09 20.70 9.33
CA MET A 63 -13.98 21.45 8.75
C MET A 63 -14.50 22.82 8.33
N GLU A 64 -13.79 23.87 8.75
CA GLU A 64 -14.07 25.25 8.38
C GLU A 64 -12.86 25.83 7.64
N ILE A 65 -13.11 26.55 6.54
CA ILE A 65 -12.09 27.35 5.86
C ILE A 65 -12.57 28.79 5.90
N ASN A 66 -11.80 29.69 6.53
CA ASN A 66 -12.15 31.09 6.74
C ASN A 66 -13.48 31.30 7.50
N GLY A 67 -13.73 30.48 8.52
CA GLY A 67 -14.95 30.55 9.35
C GLY A 67 -16.23 30.17 8.61
N ARG A 68 -16.11 29.55 7.42
CA ARG A 68 -17.23 28.99 6.67
C ARG A 68 -17.13 27.46 6.70
N PRO A 69 -18.22 26.75 7.04
CA PRO A 69 -18.23 25.30 7.00
C PRO A 69 -17.97 24.84 5.57
N VAL A 70 -17.01 23.93 5.40
CA VAL A 70 -16.71 23.33 4.10
C VAL A 70 -17.85 22.38 3.73
N GLU A 71 -18.43 22.57 2.55
CA GLU A 71 -19.43 21.66 1.99
C GLU A 71 -18.81 20.27 1.84
N HIS A 72 -19.57 19.21 2.12
CA HIS A 72 -19.01 17.86 2.29
C HIS A 72 -18.15 17.44 1.08
N VAL A 73 -16.87 17.16 1.34
CA VAL A 73 -16.03 16.48 0.35
C VAL A 73 -16.50 15.03 0.28
N THR A 74 -17.35 14.72 -0.68
CA THR A 74 -17.91 13.38 -0.85
C THR A 74 -16.82 12.42 -1.32
N ASN A 75 -16.87 11.15 -0.89
CA ASN A 75 -15.96 10.09 -1.36
C ASN A 75 -15.84 10.01 -2.90
N ARG A 76 -16.92 10.38 -3.61
CA ARG A 76 -16.97 10.45 -5.08
C ARG A 76 -15.94 11.39 -5.70
N HIS A 77 -15.52 12.45 -5.00
CA HIS A 77 -14.46 13.35 -5.44
C HIS A 77 -13.09 12.90 -4.94
N VAL A 78 -13.02 12.29 -3.76
CA VAL A 78 -11.77 11.82 -3.15
C VAL A 78 -11.19 10.64 -3.93
N ILE A 79 -12.01 9.68 -4.36
CA ILE A 79 -11.56 8.50 -5.11
C ILE A 79 -10.82 8.87 -6.41
N PRO A 80 -11.40 9.65 -7.35
CA PRO A 80 -10.70 9.99 -8.59
C PRO A 80 -9.46 10.86 -8.32
N PHE A 81 -9.51 11.78 -7.36
CA PHE A 81 -8.34 12.55 -6.95
C PHE A 81 -7.22 11.62 -6.45
N PHE A 82 -7.53 10.67 -5.57
CA PHE A 82 -6.59 9.69 -5.06
C PHE A 82 -6.01 8.85 -6.19
N ILE A 83 -6.84 8.28 -7.08
CA ILE A 83 -6.38 7.44 -8.20
C ILE A 83 -5.42 8.21 -9.10
N VAL A 84 -5.78 9.43 -9.50
CA VAL A 84 -4.94 10.23 -10.41
C VAL A 84 -3.65 10.65 -9.71
N HIS A 85 -3.74 11.24 -8.53
CA HIS A 85 -2.58 11.75 -7.82
C HIS A 85 -1.63 10.62 -7.41
N TYR A 86 -2.15 9.59 -6.73
CA TYR A 86 -1.37 8.41 -6.35
C TYR A 86 -0.78 7.70 -7.57
N GLY A 87 -1.54 7.59 -8.66
CA GLY A 87 -1.07 7.02 -9.92
C GLY A 87 0.11 7.78 -10.52
N ILE A 88 0.08 9.11 -10.51
CA ILE A 88 1.19 9.95 -10.96
C ILE A 88 2.44 9.71 -10.09
N PHE A 89 2.29 9.70 -8.77
CA PHE A 89 3.41 9.39 -7.86
C PHE A 89 4.00 8.01 -8.12
N MET A 90 3.15 7.01 -8.32
CA MET A 90 3.57 5.65 -8.65
C MET A 90 4.30 5.57 -9.99
N ALA A 91 3.83 6.27 -11.02
CA ALA A 91 4.47 6.30 -12.33
C ALA A 91 5.85 6.98 -12.28
N VAL A 92 5.95 8.15 -11.61
CA VAL A 92 7.22 8.85 -11.42
C VAL A 92 8.19 8.02 -10.59
N HIS A 93 7.71 7.37 -9.52
CA HIS A 93 8.53 6.48 -8.72
C HIS A 93 9.05 5.29 -9.54
N LEU A 94 8.22 4.68 -10.39
CA LEU A 94 8.68 3.61 -11.30
C LEU A 94 9.78 4.13 -12.22
N GLY A 95 9.61 5.33 -12.77
CA GLY A 95 10.63 6.02 -13.55
C GLY A 95 11.96 6.14 -12.81
N PHE A 96 11.93 6.53 -11.53
CA PHE A 96 13.14 6.58 -10.69
C PHE A 96 13.75 5.20 -10.42
N VAL A 97 12.93 4.16 -10.24
CA VAL A 97 13.46 2.80 -10.05
C VAL A 97 14.27 2.37 -11.26
N PHE A 98 13.77 2.58 -12.48
CA PHE A 98 14.49 2.26 -13.71
C PHE A 98 15.66 3.22 -14.00
N ALA A 99 15.56 4.49 -13.59
CA ALA A 99 16.62 5.47 -13.83
C ALA A 99 17.82 5.32 -12.88
N LEU A 100 17.60 4.84 -11.64
CA LEU A 100 18.61 4.81 -10.59
C LEU A 100 19.20 3.42 -10.34
N PHE A 101 18.50 2.34 -10.68
CA PHE A 101 18.94 0.97 -10.39
C PHE A 101 19.08 0.14 -11.67
N ASP A 102 20.15 -0.67 -11.72
CA ASP A 102 20.44 -1.53 -12.87
C ASP A 102 19.46 -2.70 -12.95
N SER A 103 18.64 -2.70 -14.01
CA SER A 103 17.66 -3.76 -14.28
C SER A 103 18.29 -5.03 -14.85
N SER A 104 19.55 -5.00 -15.30
CA SER A 104 20.22 -6.18 -15.89
C SER A 104 20.41 -7.31 -14.87
N GLY A 105 20.53 -6.95 -13.59
CA GLY A 105 20.59 -7.87 -12.46
C GLY A 105 19.22 -8.39 -12.00
N PHE A 106 18.16 -8.23 -12.79
CA PHE A 106 16.84 -8.74 -12.43
C PHE A 106 16.82 -10.28 -12.46
N LYS A 107 16.40 -10.88 -11.35
CA LYS A 107 16.22 -12.33 -11.20
C LYS A 107 14.79 -12.60 -10.75
N ALA A 108 14.02 -13.28 -11.60
CA ALA A 108 12.60 -13.56 -11.34
C ALA A 108 12.36 -14.68 -10.31
N SER A 109 13.39 -15.48 -10.01
CA SER A 109 13.29 -16.59 -9.06
C SER A 109 12.75 -16.09 -7.72
N TRP A 110 11.61 -16.67 -7.28
CA TRP A 110 10.93 -16.42 -5.99
C TRP A 110 10.22 -15.06 -5.88
N VAL A 111 10.23 -14.25 -6.94
CA VAL A 111 9.52 -12.96 -6.99
C VAL A 111 8.02 -13.17 -6.82
N GLU A 112 7.47 -14.18 -7.49
CA GLU A 112 6.05 -14.55 -7.38
C GLU A 112 5.65 -14.91 -5.94
N LEU A 113 6.50 -15.63 -5.22
CA LEU A 113 6.27 -15.97 -3.81
C LEU A 113 6.23 -14.73 -2.92
N SER A 114 7.10 -13.74 -3.17
CA SER A 114 7.07 -12.46 -2.45
C SER A 114 5.80 -11.68 -2.74
N ILE A 115 5.40 -11.59 -4.01
CA ILE A 115 4.16 -10.91 -4.42
C ILE A 115 2.95 -11.56 -3.73
N ILE A 116 2.86 -12.89 -3.75
CA ILE A 116 1.77 -13.62 -3.10
C ILE A 116 1.77 -13.39 -1.58
N SER A 117 2.94 -13.42 -0.93
CA SER A 117 3.06 -13.17 0.51
C SER A 117 2.65 -11.75 0.89
N PHE A 118 3.06 -10.75 0.12
CA PHE A 118 2.68 -9.35 0.32
C PHE A 118 1.19 -9.15 0.12
N LEU A 119 0.63 -9.67 -0.98
CA LEU A 119 -0.82 -9.64 -1.25
C LEU A 119 -1.60 -10.27 -0.10
N PHE A 120 -1.16 -11.43 0.38
CA PHE A 120 -1.81 -12.13 1.48
C PHE A 120 -1.74 -11.31 2.79
N SER A 121 -0.56 -10.79 3.14
CA SER A 121 -0.34 -9.95 4.33
C SER A 121 -1.25 -8.72 4.33
N HIS A 122 -1.30 -7.99 3.22
CA HIS A 122 -2.11 -6.78 3.09
C HIS A 122 -3.60 -7.07 3.05
N THR A 123 -4.02 -8.15 2.37
CA THR A 123 -5.43 -8.56 2.32
C THR A 123 -5.93 -8.99 3.69
N GLN A 124 -5.15 -9.79 4.43
CA GLN A 124 -5.48 -10.18 5.80
C GLN A 124 -5.56 -8.98 6.74
N SER A 125 -4.60 -8.05 6.64
CA SER A 125 -4.62 -6.80 7.40
C SER A 125 -5.86 -5.96 7.08
N TYR A 126 -6.22 -5.84 5.80
CA TYR A 126 -7.44 -5.16 5.36
C TYR A 126 -8.70 -5.78 5.99
N ILE A 127 -8.88 -7.09 5.85
CA ILE A 127 -10.07 -7.78 6.36
C ILE A 127 -10.14 -7.67 7.89
N LYS A 128 -9.05 -7.97 8.58
CA LYS A 128 -9.05 -8.05 10.05
C LYS A 128 -9.13 -6.68 10.70
N ASN A 129 -8.36 -5.71 10.21
CA ASN A 129 -8.25 -4.41 10.86
C ASN A 129 -9.32 -3.43 10.36
N TYR A 130 -9.54 -3.34 9.04
CA TYR A 130 -10.48 -2.36 8.50
C TYR A 130 -11.94 -2.84 8.59
N VAL A 131 -12.22 -4.03 8.04
CA VAL A 131 -13.58 -4.59 8.06
C VAL A 131 -13.95 -5.10 9.45
N GLY A 132 -13.05 -5.86 10.09
CA GLY A 132 -13.30 -6.48 11.39
C GLY A 132 -13.53 -5.49 12.52
N ASN A 133 -12.79 -4.36 12.54
CA ASN A 133 -12.97 -3.32 13.56
C ASN A 133 -13.98 -2.23 13.16
N LYS A 134 -14.64 -2.35 12.00
CA LYS A 134 -15.55 -1.33 11.45
C LYS A 134 -14.90 0.06 11.39
N GLU A 135 -13.68 0.15 10.89
CA GLU A 135 -12.95 1.43 10.72
C GLU A 135 -13.42 2.24 9.48
N TYR A 136 -14.65 1.98 9.02
CA TYR A 136 -15.30 2.72 7.94
C TYR A 136 -16.26 3.76 8.50
#